data_AF-A0A097PQU2-F1
#
_entry.id   AF-A0A097PQU2-F1
#
_cell.length_a   1.000
_cell.length_b   1.000
_cell.length_c   1.000
_cell.angle_alpha   90.00
_cell.angle_beta   90.00
_cell.angle_gamma   90.00
#
_symmetry.space_group_name_H-M   'P 1'
#
loop_
_entity.id
_entity.type
_entity.pdbx_description
1 polymer ?
#
loop_
_entity_poly.entity_id
_entity_poly.type
_entity_poly.pdbx_seq_one_letter_code
_entity_poly.pdbx_strand_id
1 'polypeptide(L)'
;DDSNKRKLAYRHRLIAEKYAQGLYSMLDEDKVKLWDDLYDLTDSFTDGWLSSARALLDQKDTNVLVTNGSLIPSLVKCLLFRLSDSIVYSSWEVGKYQCFQWIKERFPGVRFCVIGDGSEECSAAERMGWPFVKVDIRPHRFPGLTTATL
;
A
#
# COMPACT_ATOMS: atom_id res chain seq x y z
N ASP A 1 -22.79 19.20 12.03
CA ASP A 1 -23.51 19.83 10.90
C ASP A 1 -23.50 18.89 9.69
N ASP A 2 -24.68 18.57 9.17
CA ASP A 2 -24.88 17.62 8.07
C ASP A 2 -24.31 18.15 6.73
N SER A 3 -24.34 19.47 6.53
CA SER A 3 -23.77 20.13 5.34
C SER A 3 -22.27 19.88 5.19
N ASN A 4 -21.53 19.98 6.29
CA ASN A 4 -20.08 19.71 6.29
C ASN A 4 -19.75 18.25 6.00
N LYS A 5 -20.54 17.30 6.54
CA LYS A 5 -20.38 15.87 6.24
C LYS A 5 -20.62 15.56 4.77
N ARG A 6 -21.64 16.18 4.16
CA ARG A 6 -21.92 16.05 2.72
C ARG A 6 -20.77 16.57 1.84
N LYS A 7 -20.21 17.74 2.16
CA LYS A 7 -19.05 18.30 1.46
C LYS A 7 -17.83 17.39 1.58
N LEU A 8 -17.59 16.82 2.76
CA LEU A 8 -16.49 15.90 3.00
C LEU A 8 -16.64 14.62 2.17
N ALA A 9 -17.82 13.99 2.22
CA ALA A 9 -18.12 12.80 1.42
C ALA A 9 -17.95 13.04 -0.09
N TYR A 10 -18.40 14.19 -0.58
CA TYR A 10 -18.20 14.59 -1.98
C TYR A 10 -16.70 14.66 -2.35
N ARG A 11 -15.87 15.29 -1.51
CA ARG A 11 -14.42 15.38 -1.74
C ARG A 11 -13.77 14.00 -1.78
N HIS A 12 -14.11 13.10 -0.86
CA HIS A 12 -13.58 11.74 -0.86
C HIS A 12 -13.99 10.95 -2.10
N ARG A 13 -15.24 11.09 -2.57
CA ARG A 13 -15.69 10.46 -3.82
C ARG A 13 -14.90 10.97 -5.03
N LEU A 14 -14.70 12.28 -5.15
CA LEU A 14 -13.90 12.86 -6.24
C LEU A 14 -12.44 12.40 -6.19
N ILE A 15 -11.87 12.27 -4.99
CA ILE A 15 -10.51 11.74 -4.82
C ILE A 15 -10.45 10.27 -5.26
N ALA A 16 -11.43 9.45 -4.90
CA ALA A 16 -11.50 8.06 -5.32
C ALA A 16 -11.64 7.93 -6.85
N GLU A 17 -12.48 8.75 -7.47
CA GLU A 17 -12.62 8.83 -8.94
C GLU A 17 -11.29 9.19 -9.60
N LYS A 18 -10.59 10.22 -9.10
CA LYS A 18 -9.26 10.62 -9.59
C LYS A 18 -8.21 9.50 -9.40
N TYR A 19 -8.19 8.85 -8.25
CA TYR A 19 -7.27 7.75 -7.97
C TYR A 19 -7.47 6.60 -8.96
N ALA A 20 -8.72 6.25 -9.26
CA ALA A 20 -9.06 5.20 -10.22
C ALA A 20 -8.64 5.54 -11.68
N GLN A 21 -8.51 6.83 -12.03
CA GLN A 21 -8.02 7.25 -13.34
C GLN A 21 -6.49 7.08 -13.50
N GLY A 22 -5.77 6.78 -12.42
CA GLY A 22 -4.32 6.60 -12.45
C GLY A 22 -3.52 7.90 -12.61
N LEU A 23 -2.20 7.81 -12.48
CA LEU A 23 -1.31 8.98 -12.48
C LEU A 23 -1.23 9.65 -13.86
N TYR A 24 -1.13 8.85 -14.92
CA TYR A 24 -0.94 9.33 -16.30
C TYR A 24 -2.12 10.14 -16.82
N SER A 25 -3.31 10.02 -16.24
CA SER A 25 -4.46 10.86 -16.59
C SER A 25 -4.34 12.30 -16.08
N MET A 26 -3.38 12.58 -15.18
CA MET A 26 -3.18 13.89 -14.53
C MET A 26 -1.92 14.61 -14.97
N LEU A 27 -1.05 13.96 -15.73
CA LEU A 27 0.25 14.48 -16.16
C LEU A 27 0.26 14.72 -17.67
N ASP A 28 0.99 15.73 -18.10
CA ASP A 28 1.32 15.93 -19.52
C ASP A 28 2.49 15.01 -19.92
N GLU A 29 2.73 14.88 -21.23
CA GLU A 29 3.74 13.96 -21.78
C GLU A 29 5.15 14.21 -21.21
N ASP A 30 5.54 15.47 -21.02
CA ASP A 30 6.85 15.84 -20.46
C ASP A 30 6.98 15.42 -19.00
N LYS A 31 5.94 15.63 -18.18
CA LYS A 31 5.92 15.20 -16.77
C LYS A 31 5.84 13.69 -16.64
N VAL A 32 5.14 13.01 -17.54
CA VAL A 32 5.10 11.55 -17.61
C VAL A 32 6.51 11.01 -17.79
N LYS A 33 7.23 11.50 -18.80
CA LYS A 33 8.62 11.09 -19.05
C LYS A 33 9.54 11.38 -17.87
N LEU A 34 9.45 12.59 -17.29
CA LEU A 34 10.24 12.96 -16.12
C LEU A 34 9.96 12.06 -14.92
N TRP A 35 8.69 11.71 -14.70
CA TRP A 35 8.30 10.77 -13.65
C TRP A 35 8.90 9.38 -13.94
N ASP A 36 8.85 8.90 -15.19
CA ASP A 36 9.32 7.56 -15.55
C ASP A 36 10.83 7.45 -15.32
N ASP A 37 11.58 8.46 -15.79
CA ASP A 37 13.02 8.57 -15.58
C ASP A 37 13.37 8.61 -14.06
N LEU A 38 12.59 9.33 -13.26
CA LEU A 38 12.82 9.41 -11.81
C LEU A 38 12.51 8.09 -11.09
N TYR A 39 11.45 7.40 -11.49
CA TYR A 39 11.09 6.11 -10.92
C TYR A 39 12.18 5.07 -11.22
N ASP A 40 12.65 5.01 -12.46
CA ASP A 40 13.68 4.05 -12.88
C ASP A 40 15.03 4.36 -12.20
N LEU A 41 15.39 5.64 -12.06
CA LEU A 41 16.57 6.05 -11.30
C LEU A 41 16.45 5.65 -9.82
N THR A 42 15.27 5.80 -9.23
CA THR A 42 15.02 5.43 -7.83
C THR A 42 15.09 3.91 -7.64
N ASP A 43 14.50 3.13 -8.54
CA ASP A 43 14.58 1.66 -8.47
C ASP A 43 16.02 1.18 -8.64
N SER A 44 16.77 1.75 -9.59
CA SER A 44 18.19 1.45 -9.76
C SER A 44 19.03 1.83 -8.54
N PHE A 45 18.75 2.98 -7.91
CA PHE A 45 19.45 3.42 -6.70
C PHE A 45 19.14 2.51 -5.49
N THR A 46 17.99 1.85 -5.50
CA THR A 46 17.54 0.95 -4.44
C THR A 46 17.74 -0.53 -4.78
N ASP A 47 18.65 -0.82 -5.72
CA ASP A 47 18.99 -2.18 -6.16
C ASP A 47 17.77 -3.03 -6.60
N GLY A 48 16.78 -2.39 -7.23
CA GLY A 48 15.57 -3.05 -7.72
C GLY A 48 14.52 -3.35 -6.65
N TRP A 49 14.51 -2.60 -5.53
CA TRP A 49 13.52 -2.80 -4.46
C TRP A 49 12.08 -2.65 -4.94
N LEU A 50 11.79 -1.63 -5.76
CA LEU A 50 10.42 -1.35 -6.23
C LEU A 50 9.96 -2.43 -7.21
N SER A 51 10.81 -2.81 -8.16
CA SER A 51 10.52 -3.88 -9.12
C SER A 51 10.36 -5.25 -8.45
N SER A 52 11.19 -5.56 -7.44
CA SER A 52 11.08 -6.79 -6.65
C SER A 52 9.78 -6.86 -5.85
N ALA A 53 9.44 -5.77 -5.15
CA ALA A 53 8.17 -5.68 -4.42
C ALA A 53 6.97 -5.78 -5.36
N ARG A 54 7.06 -5.18 -6.56
CA ARG A 54 6.01 -5.26 -7.56
C ARG A 54 5.77 -6.68 -8.07
N ALA A 55 6.83 -7.41 -8.36
CA ALA A 55 6.73 -8.81 -8.79
C ALA A 55 6.03 -9.70 -7.73
N LEU A 56 6.19 -9.39 -6.44
CA LEU A 56 5.45 -10.04 -5.36
C LEU A 56 3.96 -9.64 -5.35
N LEU A 57 3.65 -8.36 -5.54
CA LEU A 57 2.27 -7.85 -5.54
C LEU A 57 1.48 -8.31 -6.77
N ASP A 58 2.13 -8.57 -7.91
CA ASP A 58 1.47 -9.03 -9.13
C ASP A 58 1.07 -10.53 -9.08
N GLN A 59 1.32 -11.22 -7.96
CA GLN A 59 0.79 -12.57 -7.73
C GLN A 59 -0.74 -12.57 -7.56
N LYS A 60 -1.38 -13.75 -7.67
CA LYS A 60 -2.85 -13.90 -7.69
C LYS A 60 -3.54 -13.72 -6.32
N ASP A 61 -3.00 -12.86 -5.47
CA ASP A 61 -3.52 -12.55 -4.14
C ASP A 61 -4.20 -11.17 -4.09
N THR A 62 -5.02 -10.93 -3.07
CA THR A 62 -5.63 -9.62 -2.84
C THR A 62 -4.73 -8.78 -1.95
N ASN A 63 -4.17 -7.71 -2.50
CA ASN A 63 -3.25 -6.84 -1.78
C ASN A 63 -4.00 -5.76 -0.97
N VAL A 64 -3.67 -5.65 0.32
CA VAL A 64 -4.20 -4.62 1.22
C VAL A 64 -3.04 -3.86 1.85
N LEU A 65 -2.99 -2.55 1.62
CA LEU A 65 -1.99 -1.66 2.21
C LEU A 65 -2.55 -1.04 3.50
N VAL A 66 -1.87 -1.26 4.62
CA VAL A 66 -2.15 -0.56 5.89
C VAL A 66 -0.96 0.33 6.23
N THR A 67 -1.17 1.65 6.27
CA THR A 67 -0.09 2.63 6.46
C THR A 67 -0.39 3.61 7.57
N ASN A 68 0.63 3.97 8.35
CA ASN A 68 0.52 5.01 9.37
C ASN A 68 0.37 6.40 8.74
N GLY A 69 0.63 6.60 7.45
CA GLY A 69 0.40 7.90 6.80
C GLY A 69 -1.10 8.24 6.70
N SER A 70 -1.42 9.54 6.72
CA SER A 70 -2.79 10.00 6.47
C SER A 70 -3.29 9.57 5.07
N LEU A 71 -4.59 9.31 4.95
CA LEU A 71 -5.15 8.62 3.77
C LEU A 71 -4.83 9.30 2.43
N ILE A 72 -5.04 10.61 2.31
CA ILE A 72 -4.91 11.30 1.02
C ILE A 72 -3.45 11.31 0.51
N PRO A 73 -2.44 11.72 1.31
CA PRO A 73 -1.04 11.57 0.90
C PRO A 73 -0.63 10.13 0.61
N SER A 74 -1.18 9.16 1.33
CA SER A 74 -0.90 7.74 1.08
C SER A 74 -1.43 7.27 -0.28
N LEU A 75 -2.62 7.71 -0.70
CA LEU A 75 -3.13 7.45 -2.04
C LEU A 75 -2.24 8.09 -3.12
N VAL A 76 -1.77 9.33 -2.90
CA VAL A 76 -0.84 9.98 -3.82
C VAL A 76 0.47 9.18 -3.94
N LYS A 77 1.02 8.70 -2.83
CA LYS A 77 2.19 7.81 -2.85
C LYS A 77 1.91 6.54 -3.64
N CYS A 78 0.73 5.92 -3.47
CA CYS A 78 0.38 4.74 -4.24
C CYS A 78 0.39 5.04 -5.75
N LEU A 79 -0.17 6.16 -6.20
CA LEU A 79 -0.06 6.57 -7.61
C LEU A 79 1.40 6.76 -8.05
N LEU A 80 2.19 7.49 -7.26
CA LEU A 80 3.58 7.82 -7.57
C LEU A 80 4.53 6.62 -7.52
N PHE A 81 4.19 5.55 -6.79
CA PHE A 81 4.96 4.30 -6.76
C PHE A 81 4.29 3.17 -7.58
N ARG A 82 3.31 3.54 -8.40
CA ARG A 82 2.51 2.65 -9.23
C ARG A 82 1.72 1.58 -8.44
N LEU A 83 1.48 1.71 -7.14
CA LEU A 83 0.76 0.75 -6.28
C LEU A 83 -0.78 0.90 -6.30
N SER A 84 -1.37 1.28 -7.45
CA SER A 84 -2.78 1.68 -7.54
C SER A 84 -3.79 0.58 -7.17
N ASP A 85 -3.40 -0.68 -7.34
CA ASP A 85 -4.33 -1.82 -7.35
C ASP A 85 -4.61 -2.39 -5.95
N SER A 86 -3.94 -1.84 -4.92
CA SER A 86 -4.11 -2.26 -3.52
C SER A 86 -5.29 -1.55 -2.85
N ILE A 87 -5.96 -2.26 -1.94
CA ILE A 87 -6.95 -1.65 -1.05
C ILE A 87 -6.21 -0.93 0.08
N VAL A 88 -6.47 0.38 0.28
CA VAL A 88 -5.69 1.20 1.22
C VAL A 88 -6.46 1.52 2.50
N TYR A 89 -5.84 1.28 3.65
CA TYR A 89 -6.28 1.70 4.98
C TYR A 89 -5.22 2.60 5.61
N SER A 90 -5.65 3.72 6.20
CA SER A 90 -4.80 4.59 7.01
C SER A 90 -4.99 4.26 8.49
N SER A 91 -3.91 3.86 9.16
CA SER A 91 -3.87 3.60 10.59
C SER A 91 -3.52 4.84 11.42
N TRP A 92 -3.37 6.01 10.80
CA TRP A 92 -2.90 7.25 11.47
C TRP A 92 -3.62 7.56 12.78
N GLU A 93 -4.95 7.41 12.82
CA GLU A 93 -5.76 7.73 14.01
C GLU A 93 -6.07 6.52 14.91
N VAL A 94 -6.03 5.30 14.35
CA VAL A 94 -6.60 4.10 15.00
C VAL A 94 -5.60 2.97 15.24
N GLY A 95 -4.41 3.05 14.66
CA GLY A 95 -3.38 2.02 14.70
C GLY A 95 -3.66 0.82 13.79
N LYS A 96 -2.61 0.06 13.48
CA LYS A 96 -2.71 -1.07 12.53
C LYS A 96 -3.62 -2.20 12.99
N TYR A 97 -3.63 -2.48 14.30
CA TYR A 97 -4.49 -3.52 14.87
C TYR A 97 -5.99 -3.29 14.59
N GLN A 98 -6.46 -2.05 14.76
CA GLN A 98 -7.86 -1.72 14.47
C GLN A 98 -8.18 -1.85 12.98
N CYS A 99 -7.27 -1.43 12.10
CA CYS A 99 -7.43 -1.64 10.65
C CYS A 99 -7.50 -3.14 10.32
N PHE A 100 -6.68 -3.97 10.94
CA PHE A 100 -6.69 -5.43 10.72
C PHE A 100 -8.05 -6.05 11.12
N GLN A 101 -8.67 -5.58 12.21
CA GLN A 101 -10.02 -6.02 12.59
C GLN A 101 -11.06 -5.67 11.51
N TRP A 102 -11.07 -4.43 11.00
CA TRP A 102 -11.98 -4.02 9.92
C TRP A 102 -11.74 -4.79 8.62
N ILE A 103 -10.48 -5.11 8.31
CA ILE A 103 -10.12 -5.94 7.14
C ILE A 103 -10.68 -7.35 7.31
N LYS A 104 -10.53 -7.95 8.50
CA LYS A 104 -11.08 -9.29 8.82
C LYS A 104 -12.59 -9.34 8.66
N GLU A 105 -13.29 -8.29 9.12
CA GLU A 105 -14.74 -8.16 8.99
C GLU A 105 -15.17 -8.02 7.51
N ARG A 106 -14.41 -7.27 6.71
CA ARG A 106 -14.68 -7.08 5.29
C ARG A 106 -14.46 -8.34 4.45
N PHE A 107 -13.50 -9.19 4.83
CA PHE A 107 -13.13 -10.40 4.09
C PHE A 107 -13.25 -11.66 4.97
N PRO A 108 -14.49 -12.09 5.30
CA PRO A 108 -14.70 -13.24 6.17
C PRO A 108 -14.23 -14.55 5.51
N GLY A 109 -13.66 -15.45 6.30
CA GLY A 109 -13.22 -16.78 5.82
C GLY A 109 -11.92 -16.78 5.00
N VAL A 110 -11.24 -15.63 4.88
CA VAL A 110 -9.95 -15.50 4.19
C VAL A 110 -8.79 -15.75 5.15
N ARG A 111 -7.69 -16.33 4.64
CA ARG A 111 -6.42 -16.41 5.34
C ARG A 111 -5.63 -15.14 5.10
N PHE A 112 -5.14 -14.53 6.17
CA PHE A 112 -4.34 -13.30 6.10
C PHE A 112 -2.88 -13.59 6.38
N CYS A 113 -2.00 -12.84 5.73
CA CYS A 113 -0.57 -12.78 6.03
C CYS A 113 -0.19 -11.30 6.10
N VAL A 114 0.54 -10.91 7.14
CA VAL A 114 1.01 -9.54 7.32
C VAL A 114 2.46 -9.46 6.87
N ILE A 115 2.76 -8.49 6.01
CA ILE A 115 4.11 -8.21 5.52
C ILE A 115 4.50 -6.81 5.98
N GLY A 116 5.67 -6.66 6.60
CA GLY A 116 6.17 -5.35 7.01
C GLY A 116 7.51 -5.41 7.75
N ASP A 117 8.08 -4.26 8.03
CA ASP A 117 9.38 -4.11 8.68
C ASP A 117 9.27 -3.68 10.16
N GLY A 118 8.13 -3.07 10.54
CA GLY A 118 7.90 -2.45 11.83
C GLY A 118 7.38 -3.39 12.92
N SER A 119 7.59 -3.00 14.18
CA SER A 119 7.10 -3.73 15.34
C SER A 119 5.58 -3.62 15.54
N GLU A 120 4.95 -2.55 15.04
CA GLU A 120 3.51 -2.32 15.21
C GLU A 120 2.69 -3.35 14.44
N GLU A 121 2.99 -3.58 13.16
CA GLU A 121 2.34 -4.59 12.34
C GLU A 121 2.62 -6.01 12.83
N CYS A 122 3.83 -6.28 13.33
CA CYS A 122 4.20 -7.56 13.93
C CYS A 122 3.32 -7.85 15.16
N SER A 123 3.26 -6.88 16.08
CA SER A 123 2.44 -7.00 17.31
C SER A 123 0.95 -7.12 16.98
N ALA A 124 0.47 -6.39 15.97
CA ALA A 124 -0.91 -6.49 15.51
C ALA A 124 -1.21 -7.86 14.87
N ALA A 125 -0.29 -8.40 14.06
CA ALA A 125 -0.43 -9.72 13.44
C ALA A 125 -0.50 -10.83 14.50
N GLU A 126 0.38 -10.78 15.51
CA GLU A 126 0.38 -11.72 16.65
C GLU A 126 -0.96 -11.71 17.38
N ARG A 127 -1.50 -10.53 17.70
CA ARG A 127 -2.81 -10.40 18.35
C ARG A 127 -3.96 -10.90 17.49
N MET A 128 -3.85 -10.79 16.17
CA MET A 128 -4.84 -11.30 15.23
C MET A 128 -4.70 -12.82 14.98
N GLY A 129 -3.59 -13.43 15.42
CA GLY A 129 -3.23 -14.81 15.11
C GLY A 129 -2.88 -15.01 13.64
N TRP A 130 -2.31 -13.99 12.99
CA TRP A 130 -1.94 -14.00 11.58
C TRP A 130 -0.44 -14.21 11.39
N PRO A 131 0.01 -15.02 10.40
CA PRO A 131 1.39 -15.09 10.00
C PRO A 131 1.99 -13.70 9.70
N PHE A 132 3.24 -13.50 10.11
CA PHE A 132 4.00 -12.27 9.86
C PHE A 132 5.28 -12.57 9.09
N VAL A 133 5.46 -11.90 7.97
CA VAL A 133 6.68 -11.94 7.14
C VAL A 133 7.42 -10.63 7.34
N LYS A 134 8.59 -10.70 7.98
CA LYS A 134 9.42 -9.54 8.22
C LYS A 134 10.20 -9.16 6.97
N VAL A 135 10.12 -7.90 6.58
CA VAL A 135 10.99 -7.29 5.58
C VAL A 135 12.23 -6.73 6.28
N ASP A 136 13.42 -7.25 5.94
CA ASP A 136 14.70 -6.69 6.43
C ASP A 136 15.20 -5.64 5.41
N ILE A 137 15.47 -4.42 5.91
CA ILE A 137 15.90 -3.26 5.11
C ILE A 137 17.44 -3.16 5.05
N ARG A 138 18.16 -4.09 5.67
CA ARG A 138 19.63 -4.11 5.59
C ARG A 138 20.10 -4.30 4.14
N PRO A 139 21.25 -3.69 3.75
CA PRO A 139 21.63 -3.43 2.36
C PRO A 139 21.87 -4.66 1.49
N HIS A 140 21.68 -5.88 2.01
CA HIS A 140 21.94 -7.12 1.31
C HIS A 140 20.72 -8.03 1.39
N ARG A 141 19.97 -8.02 0.28
CA ARG A 141 18.85 -8.89 -0.10
C ARG A 141 17.53 -8.66 0.64
N PHE A 142 16.52 -8.31 -0.16
CA PHE A 142 15.26 -9.05 -0.15
C PHE A 142 15.60 -10.49 -0.58
N PRO A 143 15.72 -11.49 0.31
CA PRO A 143 16.03 -12.84 -0.11
C PRO A 143 14.74 -13.44 -0.61
N GLY A 144 14.66 -13.66 -1.93
CA GLY A 144 13.66 -14.46 -2.64
C GLY A 144 12.50 -14.98 -1.79
N LEU A 145 11.49 -14.12 -1.58
CA LEU A 145 10.16 -14.55 -1.21
C LEU A 145 9.59 -15.33 -2.40
N THR A 146 9.95 -16.61 -2.44
CA THR A 146 9.34 -17.59 -3.33
C THR A 146 8.19 -18.25 -2.58
N THR A 147 7.30 -18.92 -3.30
CA THR A 147 6.15 -19.63 -2.73
C THR A 147 6.53 -20.68 -1.68
N ALA A 148 7.81 -21.08 -1.63
CA ALA A 148 8.36 -22.01 -0.62
C ALA A 148 8.64 -21.34 0.75
N THR A 149 8.65 -20.01 0.80
CA THR A 149 8.93 -19.20 2.00
C THR A 149 7.70 -18.44 2.52
N LEU A 150 6.52 -18.64 1.90
CA LEU A 150 5.20 -18.18 2.35
C LEU A 150 4.40 -19.32 3.01
#